data_AF-A0A7V3HDL2-F1
#
_entry.id   AF-A0A7V3HDL2-F1
#
_cell.length_a   1.000
_cell.length_b   1.000
_cell.length_c   1.000
_cell.angle_alpha   90.00
_cell.angle_beta   90.00
_cell.angle_gamma   90.00
#
_symmetry.space_group_name_H-M   'P 1'
#
loop_
_entity.id
_entity.type
_entity.pdbx_description
1 polymer ?
#
loop_
_entity_poly.entity_id
_entity_poly.type
_entity_poly.pdbx_seq_one_letter_code
_entity_poly.pdbx_strand_id
1 'polypeptide(L)' 'MVKHASGNKCPRCWQWRKDIGKDKDYPSVCVKCASAIKASSGSGGL' A
#
# COMPACT_ATOMS: atom_id res chain seq x y z
N MET A 1 3.55 -27.69 -6.17
CA MET A 1 3.01 -26.83 -5.11
C MET A 1 2.99 -25.39 -5.61
N VAL A 2 1.82 -24.86 -5.98
CA VAL A 2 1.69 -23.45 -6.40
C VAL A 2 1.67 -22.59 -5.14
N LYS A 3 2.81 -21.95 -4.80
CA LYS A 3 2.84 -20.92 -3.76
C LYS A 3 2.15 -19.71 -4.36
N HIS A 4 0.91 -19.43 -3.96
CA HIS A 4 0.23 -18.18 -4.31
C HIS A 4 1.21 -17.05 -4.00
N ALA A 5 1.61 -16.29 -5.02
CA ALA A 5 2.56 -15.21 -4.86
C ALA A 5 2.02 -14.32 -3.75
N SER A 6 2.69 -14.31 -2.59
CA SER A 6 2.13 -13.78 -1.35
C SER A 6 1.91 -12.28 -1.50
N GLY A 7 0.77 -11.83 -2.01
CA GLY A 7 0.53 -10.43 -2.32
C GLY A 7 -0.84 -10.20 -2.92
N ASN A 8 -1.43 -9.07 -2.55
CA ASN A 8 -2.77 -8.66 -2.96
C ASN A 8 -2.67 -7.42 -3.86
N LYS A 9 -3.76 -7.08 -4.55
CA LYS A 9 -3.85 -5.84 -5.33
C LYS A 9 -4.18 -4.69 -4.37
N CYS A 10 -3.36 -3.63 -4.39
CA CYS A 10 -3.59 -2.45 -3.55
C CYS A 10 -4.75 -1.63 -4.12
N PRO A 11 -5.78 -1.27 -3.33
CA PRO A 11 -6.92 -0.52 -3.84
C PRO A 11 -6.58 0.93 -4.23
N ARG A 12 -5.47 1.51 -3.72
CA ARG A 12 -5.09 2.91 -3.96
C ARG A 12 -4.24 3.12 -5.21
N CYS A 13 -3.22 2.30 -5.42
CA CYS A 13 -2.34 2.38 -6.59
C CYS A 13 -2.59 1.27 -7.63
N TRP A 14 -3.51 0.33 -7.33
CA TRP A 14 -3.84 -0.81 -8.18
C TRP A 14 -2.67 -1.75 -8.51
N GLN A 15 -1.56 -1.62 -7.79
CA GLN A 15 -0.38 -2.47 -7.94
C GLN A 15 -0.51 -3.74 -7.09
N TRP A 16 -0.02 -4.86 -7.61
CA TRP A 16 0.16 -6.09 -6.84
C TRP A 16 1.33 -5.91 -5.86
N ARG A 17 1.03 -6.02 -4.56
CA ARG A 17 1.96 -5.73 -3.48
C ARG A 17 1.82 -6.78 -2.38
N LYS A 18 2.97 -7.17 -1.82
CA LYS A 18 3.07 -8.11 -0.70
C LYS A 18 3.04 -7.42 0.66
N ASP A 19 3.10 -6.10 0.62
CA ASP A 19 3.22 -5.20 1.75
C ASP A 19 1.89 -4.49 2.10
N ILE A 20 0.77 -4.91 1.51
CA ILE A 20 -0.57 -4.45 1.91
C ILE A 20 -0.86 -4.99 3.30
N GLY A 21 -1.31 -4.13 4.21
CA GLY A 21 -1.59 -4.54 5.59
C GLY A 21 -0.38 -4.50 6.53
N LYS A 22 0.82 -4.18 6.04
CA LYS A 22 2.01 -4.10 6.89
C LYS A 22 2.06 -2.84 7.77
N ASP A 23 1.41 -1.76 7.33
CA ASP A 23 1.32 -0.53 8.10
C ASP A 23 0.11 -0.59 9.05
N LYS A 24 0.34 -0.36 10.34
CA LYS A 24 -0.70 -0.47 11.38
C LYS A 24 -1.73 0.66 11.30
N ASP A 25 -1.34 1.84 10.82
CA ASP A 25 -2.25 2.97 10.64
C ASP A 25 -3.09 2.80 9.36
N TYR A 26 -2.53 2.16 8.33
CA TYR A 26 -3.19 1.93 7.05
C TYR A 26 -3.12 0.47 6.57
N PRO A 27 -3.84 -0.46 7.24
CA PRO A 27 -3.80 -1.88 6.89
C PRO A 27 -4.52 -2.21 5.56
N SER A 28 -5.28 -1.28 5.00
CA SER A 28 -6.04 -1.45 3.76
C SER A 28 -5.23 -1.19 2.48
N VAL A 29 -4.03 -0.60 2.60
CA VAL A 29 -3.19 -0.23 1.45
C VAL A 29 -1.75 -0.72 1.63
N CYS A 30 -0.96 -0.65 0.56
CA CYS A 30 0.47 -0.96 0.60
C CYS A 30 1.26 0.11 1.36
N VAL A 31 2.41 -0.25 1.92
CA VAL A 31 3.25 0.66 2.74
C VAL A 31 3.59 1.94 1.98
N LYS A 32 3.87 1.84 0.68
CA LYS A 32 4.18 3.01 -0.16
C LYS A 32 3.00 4.00 -0.22
N CYS A 33 1.77 3.48 -0.33
CA CYS A 33 0.57 4.30 -0.30
C CYS A 33 0.31 4.86 1.09
N ALA A 34 0.52 4.07 2.15
CA ALA A 34 0.41 4.52 3.53
C ALA A 34 1.37 5.69 3.81
N SER A 35 2.65 5.56 3.45
CA SER A 35 3.65 6.63 3.55
C SER A 35 3.24 7.86 2.75
N ALA A 36 2.71 7.69 1.53
CA ALA A 36 2.23 8.81 0.74
C ALA A 36 1.00 9.49 1.37
N ILE A 37 0.11 8.77 2.05
CA ILE A 37 -1.02 9.37 2.79
C ILE A 37 -0.49 10.16 4.00
N LYS A 38 0.41 9.55 4.77
CA LYS A 38 1.09 10.17 5.92
C LYS A 38 1.86 11.43 5.52
N ALA A 39 2.50 11.42 4.35
CA ALA A 39 3.22 12.56 3.79
C ALA A 39 2.27 13.62 3.19
N SER A 40 1.20 13.19 2.51
CA SER A 40 0.25 14.07 1.81
C SER A 40 -0.60 14.95 2.73
N SER A 41 -0.54 14.78 4.05
CA SER A 41 -1.04 15.78 5.02
C SER A 41 -0.28 17.12 4.95
N GLY A 42 0.82 17.19 4.21
CA GLY A 42 1.46 18.44 3.79
C GLY A 42 1.74 18.43 2.29
N SER A 43 1.19 19.40 1.57
CA SER A 43 1.49 19.79 0.18
C SER A 43 1.13 18.80 -0.93
N GLY A 44 0.12 19.21 -1.72
CA GLY A 44 -0.28 18.61 -2.98
C GLY A 44 0.80 18.69 -4.07
N GLY A 45 0.54 17.96 -5.16
CA GLY A 45 1.52 17.58 -6.16
C GLY A 45 2.15 18.70 -6.98
N LEU A 46 3.29 18.32 -7.57
CA LEU A 46 3.93 18.82 -8.78
C LEU A 46 4.75 17.67 -9.35
#